data_AF-A0A4R4DUD3-F1
#
_entry.id   AF-A0A4R4DUD3-F1
#
_cell.length_a   1.000
_cell.length_b   1.000
_cell.length_c   1.000
_cell.angle_alpha   90.00
_cell.angle_beta   90.00
_cell.angle_gamma   90.00
#
_symmetry.space_group_name_H-M   'P 1'
#
loop_
_entity.id
_entity.type
_entity.pdbx_description
1 polymer ?
#
loop_
_entity_poly.entity_id
_entity_poly.type
_entity_poly.pdbx_seq_one_letter_code
_entity_poly.pdbx_strand_id
1 'polypeptide(L)'
;MPLPDIDFRKIRLHEGGQDRAFEELCCQLASSQPRPADAVFTRKGRGRDGGVECFTSFADGSETGWQVKFSWAVDNNLIKQLDTSLDAALKNHPGLNRCIVCIPFDPADPRAADVTTQLDRWNKWVKTREQKALAGGRTLKIERWDASALKGLLTADDALAGRILFWFDDQILTPAWFAARLEKSIVELGHRYSAATNIDLLIRRAITAVTGDPDMRRRLSEWAAEVDRARVAAKDDVKSNAYGACETLRAKLDAAAVTNGDVPVAALTTEADVALSFVLRELGAYGPYSEPRRRVSNLADALTSIVRALRRPEWTHINSRRLLLTGEAGRGKSHLLADACAQQIAKDRPAVLLLGGHFVNGEIWGQIRDELDLPTHIRAKDLLGALDSAGFAAGCRTLLVIDALNERHGQDIWPDRLAGVLHDAEAFPWVSVVVSCRNTYLDLVIPSSLDERMLPRLEHEGFGTLEAEAYLEARGIDAPAGPYPIEEFRNPLFLKTCCDGLEAGGLRAPIKTRACTA
;
A
#
# COMPACT_ATOMS: atom_id res chain seq x y z
N MET A 1 -1.33 -29.66 15.73
CA MET A 1 -2.71 -29.28 16.11
C MET A 1 -3.65 -29.82 15.06
N PRO A 2 -4.80 -30.41 15.41
CA PRO A 2 -5.84 -30.66 14.42
C PRO A 2 -6.20 -29.34 13.74
N LEU A 3 -6.40 -29.38 12.42
CA LEU A 3 -6.74 -28.22 11.60
C LEU A 3 -7.93 -27.48 12.23
N PRO A 4 -7.94 -26.14 12.33
CA PRO A 4 -9.17 -25.43 12.64
C PRO A 4 -10.23 -25.84 11.60
N ASP A 5 -11.46 -26.08 12.05
CA ASP A 5 -12.55 -26.40 11.12
C ASP A 5 -12.95 -25.15 10.34
N ILE A 6 -12.22 -24.88 9.26
CA ILE A 6 -12.45 -23.73 8.38
C ILE A 6 -13.69 -24.01 7.55
N ASP A 7 -14.75 -23.24 7.80
CA ASP A 7 -15.93 -23.19 6.95
C ASP A 7 -15.83 -21.99 6.01
N PHE A 8 -15.56 -22.25 4.72
CA PHE A 8 -15.47 -21.20 3.71
C PHE A 8 -16.77 -20.39 3.53
N ARG A 9 -17.91 -20.87 4.05
CA ARG A 9 -19.17 -20.08 4.10
C ARG A 9 -19.13 -18.95 5.12
N LYS A 10 -18.20 -19.01 6.07
CA LYS A 10 -18.03 -18.01 7.13
C LYS A 10 -16.90 -17.02 6.82
N ILE A 11 -16.34 -17.08 5.62
CA ILE A 11 -15.37 -16.07 5.21
C ILE A 11 -16.02 -14.68 5.32
N ARG A 12 -15.29 -13.73 5.90
CA ARG A 12 -15.78 -12.36 6.07
C ARG A 12 -16.14 -11.73 4.73
N LEU A 13 -16.94 -10.66 4.79
CA LEU A 13 -17.23 -9.87 3.60
C LEU A 13 -16.00 -9.07 3.17
N HIS A 14 -15.75 -9.04 1.87
CA HIS A 14 -14.75 -8.17 1.25
C HIS A 14 -15.37 -7.50 0.04
N GLU A 15 -15.28 -6.17 -0.03
CA GLU A 15 -15.85 -5.37 -1.11
C GLU A 15 -17.33 -5.69 -1.40
N GLY A 16 -18.11 -6.00 -0.36
CA GLY A 16 -19.55 -6.27 -0.45
C GLY A 16 -19.95 -7.72 -0.76
N GLY A 17 -19.02 -8.68 -0.86
CA GLY A 17 -19.36 -10.09 -1.15
C GLY A 17 -18.38 -11.11 -0.55
N GLN A 18 -18.87 -12.33 -0.30
CA GLN A 18 -18.04 -13.46 0.15
C GLN A 18 -17.31 -14.15 -1.01
N ASP A 19 -17.88 -14.09 -2.21
CA ASP A 19 -17.26 -14.53 -3.46
C ASP A 19 -15.96 -13.76 -3.72
N ARG A 20 -15.99 -12.44 -3.54
CA ARG A 20 -14.82 -11.56 -3.64
C ARG A 20 -13.81 -11.81 -2.54
N ALA A 21 -14.27 -12.08 -1.31
CA ALA A 21 -13.38 -12.46 -0.21
C ALA A 21 -12.65 -13.78 -0.50
N PHE A 22 -13.36 -14.77 -1.05
CA PHE A 22 -12.77 -16.06 -1.39
C PHE A 22 -11.80 -15.95 -2.56
N GLU A 23 -12.13 -15.13 -3.57
CA GLU A 23 -11.22 -14.76 -4.64
C GLU A 23 -9.92 -14.15 -4.11
N GLU A 24 -10.04 -13.13 -3.26
CA GLU A 24 -8.89 -12.44 -2.70
C GLU A 24 -8.04 -13.37 -1.82
N LEU A 25 -8.67 -14.23 -1.02
CA LEU A 25 -7.97 -15.27 -0.25
C LEU A 25 -7.19 -16.22 -1.16
N CYS A 26 -7.78 -16.67 -2.27
CA CYS A 26 -7.08 -17.53 -3.23
C CYS A 26 -5.92 -16.81 -3.92
N CYS A 27 -6.08 -15.53 -4.27
CA CYS A 27 -5.01 -14.68 -4.80
C CYS A 27 -3.86 -14.54 -3.79
N GLN A 28 -4.16 -14.38 -2.51
CA GLN A 28 -3.17 -14.36 -1.44
C GLN A 28 -2.43 -15.70 -1.35
N LEU A 29 -3.14 -16.84 -1.42
CA LEU A 29 -2.52 -18.17 -1.37
C LEU A 29 -1.65 -18.44 -2.61
N ALA A 30 -2.06 -17.95 -3.77
CA ALA A 30 -1.26 -17.99 -5.00
C ALA A 30 0.00 -17.12 -4.86
N SER A 31 -0.13 -15.91 -4.29
CA SER A 31 0.97 -14.98 -4.08
C SER A 31 1.96 -15.40 -2.99
N SER A 32 1.64 -16.41 -2.17
CA SER A 32 2.56 -17.02 -1.22
C SER A 32 3.20 -18.32 -1.74
N GLN A 33 2.84 -18.79 -2.94
CA GLN A 33 3.46 -19.99 -3.49
C GLN A 33 4.95 -19.72 -3.79
N PRO A 34 5.85 -20.66 -3.42
CA PRO A 34 7.24 -20.63 -3.81
C PRO A 34 7.38 -20.51 -5.33
N ARG A 35 8.27 -19.63 -5.79
CA ARG A 35 8.56 -19.41 -7.21
C ARG A 35 10.03 -19.02 -7.42
N PRO A 36 10.57 -19.25 -8.62
CA PRO A 36 11.87 -18.71 -9.01
C PRO A 36 11.94 -17.19 -8.83
N ALA A 37 13.12 -16.64 -8.52
CA ALA A 37 13.30 -15.22 -8.23
C ALA A 37 12.98 -14.30 -9.42
N ASP A 38 13.09 -14.81 -10.64
CA ASP A 38 12.77 -14.15 -11.90
C ASP A 38 11.30 -14.32 -12.34
N ALA A 39 10.51 -15.14 -11.61
CA ALA A 39 9.09 -15.30 -11.88
C ALA A 39 8.28 -14.13 -11.29
N VAL A 40 7.35 -13.59 -12.08
CA VAL A 40 6.57 -12.40 -11.71
C VAL A 40 5.13 -12.79 -11.43
N PHE A 41 4.67 -12.56 -10.20
CA PHE A 41 3.27 -12.71 -9.84
C PHE A 41 2.48 -11.42 -10.12
N THR A 42 1.35 -11.58 -10.80
CA THR A 42 0.43 -10.50 -11.12
C THR A 42 -0.96 -10.83 -10.63
N ARG A 43 -1.45 -10.02 -9.68
CA ARG A 43 -2.88 -9.93 -9.32
C ARG A 43 -3.54 -8.95 -10.28
N LYS A 44 -4.68 -9.33 -10.87
CA LYS A 44 -5.42 -8.43 -11.76
C LYS A 44 -6.24 -7.41 -10.95
N GLY A 45 -6.31 -6.20 -11.48
CA GLY A 45 -7.24 -5.18 -11.00
C GLY A 45 -8.64 -5.38 -11.57
N ARG A 46 -9.64 -4.78 -10.91
CA ARG A 46 -11.07 -4.87 -11.27
C ARG A 46 -11.32 -4.59 -12.76
N GLY A 47 -12.28 -5.32 -13.34
CA GLY A 47 -12.84 -5.05 -14.67
C GLY A 47 -12.02 -5.52 -15.87
N ARG A 48 -10.90 -6.23 -15.64
CA ARG A 48 -10.16 -6.90 -16.73
C ARG A 48 -10.56 -8.38 -16.81
N ASP A 49 -11.61 -8.66 -17.59
CA ASP A 49 -12.08 -10.02 -17.92
C ASP A 49 -11.01 -10.79 -18.70
N GLY A 50 -10.13 -11.45 -17.95
CA GLY A 50 -9.07 -12.29 -18.51
C GLY A 50 -9.15 -13.75 -18.11
N GLY A 51 -10.27 -14.19 -17.53
CA GLY A 51 -10.54 -15.60 -17.23
C GLY A 51 -9.76 -16.23 -16.08
N VAL A 52 -8.83 -15.49 -15.47
CA VAL A 52 -8.05 -15.82 -14.27
C VAL A 52 -7.92 -14.57 -13.41
N GLU A 53 -7.93 -14.75 -12.08
CA GLU A 53 -7.90 -13.67 -11.08
C GLU A 53 -6.47 -13.21 -10.81
N CYS A 54 -5.53 -14.15 -10.85
CA CYS A 54 -4.10 -13.87 -10.80
C CYS A 54 -3.31 -14.89 -11.65
N PHE A 55 -2.08 -14.54 -11.98
CA PHE A 55 -1.16 -15.41 -12.72
C PHE A 55 0.29 -15.15 -12.34
N THR A 56 1.14 -16.15 -12.58
CA THR A 56 2.60 -16.04 -12.49
C THR A 56 3.18 -16.30 -13.86
N SER A 57 4.00 -15.37 -14.34
CA SER A 57 4.76 -15.52 -15.59
C SER A 57 6.21 -15.92 -15.29
N PHE A 58 6.75 -16.86 -16.04
CA PHE A 58 8.09 -17.40 -15.88
C PHE A 58 9.02 -16.93 -17.01
N ALA A 59 10.34 -17.04 -16.81
CA ALA A 59 11.34 -16.58 -17.77
C ALA A 59 11.32 -17.32 -19.11
N ASP A 60 10.80 -18.55 -19.15
CA ASP A 60 10.59 -19.33 -20.38
C ASP A 60 9.34 -18.90 -21.16
N GLY A 61 8.62 -17.88 -20.68
CA GLY A 61 7.37 -17.38 -21.26
C GLY A 61 6.13 -18.20 -20.89
N SER A 62 6.28 -19.25 -20.08
CA SER A 62 5.14 -19.99 -19.56
C SER A 62 4.40 -19.21 -18.48
N GLU A 63 3.12 -19.54 -18.29
CA GLU A 63 2.29 -18.93 -17.26
C GLU A 63 1.49 -19.99 -16.49
N THR A 64 1.40 -19.79 -15.18
CA THR A 64 0.42 -20.44 -14.32
C THR A 64 -0.68 -19.44 -13.95
N GLY A 65 -1.94 -19.77 -14.19
CA GLY A 65 -3.10 -18.93 -13.88
C GLY A 65 -4.00 -19.55 -12.82
N TRP A 66 -4.63 -18.72 -11.99
CA TRP A 66 -5.59 -19.15 -10.97
C TRP A 66 -6.99 -18.66 -11.33
N GLN A 67 -7.94 -19.58 -11.35
CA GLN A 67 -9.35 -19.33 -11.56
C GLN A 67 -10.11 -19.63 -10.28
N VAL A 68 -10.90 -18.69 -9.79
CA VAL A 68 -11.66 -18.88 -8.55
C VAL A 68 -13.14 -19.02 -8.85
N LYS A 69 -13.80 -19.97 -8.18
CA LYS A 69 -15.26 -20.14 -8.24
C LYS A 69 -15.83 -20.42 -6.86
N PHE A 70 -16.61 -19.46 -6.35
CA PHE A 70 -17.34 -19.59 -5.09
C PHE A 70 -18.67 -20.32 -5.31
N SER A 71 -18.58 -21.63 -5.56
CA SER A 71 -19.71 -22.56 -5.75
C SER A 71 -19.60 -23.72 -4.75
N TRP A 72 -20.67 -24.49 -4.57
CA TRP A 72 -20.75 -25.58 -3.59
C TRP A 72 -21.04 -26.96 -4.21
N ALA A 73 -21.13 -27.04 -5.55
CA ALA A 73 -21.34 -28.28 -6.27
C ALA A 73 -20.76 -28.23 -7.69
N VAL A 74 -20.36 -29.40 -8.22
CA VAL A 74 -20.01 -29.60 -9.63
C VAL A 74 -21.28 -29.85 -10.44
N ASP A 75 -22.04 -28.78 -10.63
CA ASP A 75 -23.24 -28.73 -11.45
C ASP A 75 -22.99 -28.15 -12.84
N ASN A 76 -24.02 -28.14 -13.69
CA ASN A 76 -23.91 -27.60 -15.05
C ASN A 76 -23.58 -26.11 -15.07
N ASN A 77 -23.97 -25.37 -14.02
CA ASN A 77 -23.69 -23.94 -13.91
C ASN A 77 -22.19 -23.71 -13.66
N LEU A 78 -21.59 -24.42 -12.69
CA LEU A 78 -20.16 -24.34 -12.43
C LEU A 78 -19.35 -24.73 -13.67
N ILE A 79 -19.69 -25.84 -14.33
CA ILE A 79 -18.98 -26.26 -15.55
C ILE A 79 -19.05 -25.19 -16.65
N LYS A 80 -20.23 -24.59 -16.88
CA LYS A 80 -20.38 -23.51 -17.87
C LYS A 80 -19.54 -22.28 -17.52
N GLN A 81 -19.48 -21.90 -16.25
CA GLN A 81 -18.65 -20.80 -15.76
C GLN A 81 -17.16 -21.10 -15.94
N LEU A 82 -16.73 -22.33 -15.61
CA LEU A 82 -15.36 -22.79 -15.79
C LEU A 82 -14.95 -22.76 -17.26
N ASP A 83 -15.80 -23.27 -18.17
CA ASP A 83 -15.57 -23.23 -19.61
C ASP A 83 -15.41 -21.80 -20.14
N THR A 84 -16.36 -20.92 -19.83
CA THR A 84 -16.36 -19.53 -20.30
C THR A 84 -15.08 -18.81 -19.88
N SER A 85 -14.69 -18.99 -18.61
CA SER A 85 -13.53 -18.32 -18.03
C SER A 85 -12.22 -18.97 -18.46
N LEU A 86 -12.15 -20.29 -18.68
CA LEU A 86 -10.96 -20.94 -19.24
C LEU A 86 -10.76 -20.58 -20.72
N ASP A 87 -11.83 -20.48 -21.53
CA ASP A 87 -11.73 -20.02 -22.92
C ASP A 87 -11.19 -18.57 -22.98
N ALA A 88 -11.67 -17.69 -22.09
CA ALA A 88 -11.13 -16.33 -21.96
C ALA A 88 -9.67 -16.31 -21.51
N ALA A 89 -9.30 -17.15 -20.54
CA ALA A 89 -7.93 -17.26 -20.04
C ALA A 89 -6.97 -17.69 -21.15
N LEU A 90 -7.31 -18.76 -21.89
CA LEU A 90 -6.46 -19.27 -22.97
C LEU A 90 -6.29 -18.28 -24.12
N LYS A 91 -7.30 -17.42 -24.37
CA LYS A 91 -7.23 -16.34 -25.35
C LYS A 91 -6.32 -15.20 -24.90
N ASN A 92 -6.46 -14.77 -23.65
CA ASN A 92 -5.80 -13.57 -23.15
C ASN A 92 -4.39 -13.85 -22.56
N HIS A 93 -4.09 -15.11 -22.27
CA HIS A 93 -2.81 -15.60 -21.76
C HIS A 93 -2.21 -16.67 -22.69
N PRO A 94 -1.48 -16.26 -23.75
CA PRO A 94 -0.91 -17.20 -24.73
C PRO A 94 0.08 -18.21 -24.14
N GLY A 95 0.79 -17.82 -23.07
CA GLY A 95 1.75 -18.67 -22.36
C GLY A 95 1.14 -19.59 -21.30
N LEU A 96 -0.18 -19.54 -21.07
CA LEU A 96 -0.86 -20.33 -20.04
C LEU A 96 -0.76 -21.84 -20.33
N ASN A 97 0.07 -22.52 -19.55
CA ASN A 97 0.27 -23.98 -19.64
C ASN A 97 -0.20 -24.71 -18.38
N ARG A 98 -0.49 -23.98 -17.29
CA ARG A 98 -1.04 -24.53 -16.05
C ARG A 98 -2.17 -23.64 -15.55
N CYS A 99 -3.33 -24.22 -15.31
CA CYS A 99 -4.49 -23.55 -14.72
C CYS A 99 -4.87 -24.22 -13.41
N ILE A 100 -4.86 -23.47 -12.32
CA ILE A 100 -5.27 -23.94 -11.00
C ILE A 100 -6.67 -23.39 -10.73
N VAL A 101 -7.63 -24.28 -10.51
CA VAL A 101 -9.02 -23.90 -10.23
C VAL A 101 -9.31 -24.06 -8.75
N CYS A 102 -9.68 -22.96 -8.09
CA CYS A 102 -9.98 -22.90 -6.67
C CYS A 102 -11.49 -22.99 -6.42
N ILE A 103 -11.92 -23.95 -5.59
CA ILE A 103 -13.31 -24.15 -5.17
C ILE A 103 -13.40 -24.39 -3.65
N PRO A 104 -14.43 -23.89 -2.95
CA PRO A 104 -14.52 -23.92 -1.49
C PRO A 104 -15.09 -25.24 -0.93
N PHE A 105 -15.15 -26.32 -1.72
CA PHE A 105 -15.68 -27.62 -1.31
C PHE A 105 -14.90 -28.77 -1.92
N ASP A 106 -14.97 -29.94 -1.29
CA ASP A 106 -14.44 -31.18 -1.82
C ASP A 106 -15.52 -31.90 -2.67
N PRO A 107 -15.31 -32.13 -3.97
CA PRO A 107 -16.29 -32.81 -4.81
C PRO A 107 -16.60 -34.22 -4.31
N ALA A 108 -17.89 -34.49 -4.07
CA ALA A 108 -18.34 -35.77 -3.55
C ALA A 108 -18.10 -36.93 -4.54
N ASP A 109 -17.61 -38.05 -4.01
CA ASP A 109 -17.43 -39.35 -4.68
C ASP A 109 -18.11 -40.48 -3.88
N PRO A 110 -19.46 -40.47 -3.74
CA PRO A 110 -20.16 -41.63 -3.21
C PRO A 110 -20.04 -42.73 -4.28
N ARG A 111 -19.16 -43.71 -4.05
CA ARG A 111 -18.87 -44.85 -4.93
C ARG A 111 -20.06 -45.81 -5.09
N ALA A 112 -21.23 -45.29 -5.43
CA ALA A 112 -22.44 -46.03 -5.75
C ALA A 112 -22.41 -46.45 -7.23
N ALA A 113 -22.93 -47.63 -7.53
CA ALA A 113 -23.09 -48.08 -8.91
C ALA A 113 -24.03 -47.13 -9.68
N ASP A 114 -23.70 -46.88 -10.95
CA ASP A 114 -24.50 -46.11 -11.92
C ASP A 114 -24.80 -44.62 -11.58
N VAL A 115 -24.06 -44.03 -10.64
CA VAL A 115 -24.17 -42.59 -10.33
C VAL A 115 -22.94 -41.84 -10.84
N THR A 116 -23.12 -40.89 -11.77
CA THR A 116 -22.05 -39.95 -12.13
C THR A 116 -21.79 -39.01 -10.95
N THR A 117 -20.63 -39.15 -10.31
CA THR A 117 -20.26 -38.36 -9.14
C THR A 117 -19.84 -36.93 -9.52
N GLN A 118 -19.71 -36.05 -8.52
CA GLN A 118 -19.19 -34.70 -8.77
C GLN A 118 -17.71 -34.76 -9.20
N LEU A 119 -16.95 -35.71 -8.65
CA LEU A 119 -15.57 -35.96 -9.03
C LEU A 119 -15.46 -36.47 -10.49
N ASP A 120 -16.36 -37.34 -10.94
CA ASP A 120 -16.40 -37.80 -12.33
C ASP A 120 -16.67 -36.65 -13.30
N ARG A 121 -17.63 -35.76 -12.96
CA ARG A 121 -17.93 -34.57 -13.76
C ARG A 121 -16.70 -33.66 -13.88
N TRP A 122 -16.01 -33.43 -12.76
CA TRP A 122 -14.77 -32.66 -12.73
C TRP A 122 -13.69 -33.28 -13.61
N ASN A 123 -13.39 -34.56 -13.41
CA ASN A 123 -12.34 -35.28 -14.15
C ASN A 123 -12.64 -35.35 -15.65
N LYS A 124 -13.91 -35.55 -16.02
CA LYS A 124 -14.36 -35.48 -17.41
C LYS A 124 -14.10 -34.11 -18.00
N TRP A 125 -14.48 -33.04 -17.31
CA TRP A 125 -14.24 -31.67 -17.77
C TRP A 125 -12.74 -31.40 -17.96
N VAL A 126 -11.89 -31.70 -16.96
CA VAL A 126 -10.43 -31.56 -17.05
C VAL A 126 -9.89 -32.27 -18.29
N LYS A 127 -10.19 -33.57 -18.43
CA LYS A 127 -9.72 -34.38 -19.56
C LYS A 127 -10.15 -33.80 -20.90
N THR A 128 -11.41 -33.39 -21.04
CA THR A 128 -11.92 -32.78 -22.28
C THR A 128 -11.19 -31.48 -22.60
N ARG A 129 -10.91 -30.64 -21.60
CA ARG A 129 -10.26 -29.34 -21.80
C ARG A 129 -8.77 -29.47 -22.12
N GLU A 130 -8.05 -30.35 -21.45
CA GLU A 130 -6.64 -30.63 -21.75
C GLU A 130 -6.47 -31.23 -23.15
N GLN A 131 -7.35 -32.17 -23.54
CA GLN A 131 -7.34 -32.74 -24.89
C GLN A 131 -7.66 -31.70 -25.97
N LYS A 132 -8.62 -30.79 -25.72
CA LYS A 132 -8.95 -29.70 -26.64
C LYS A 132 -7.77 -28.73 -26.79
N ALA A 133 -7.07 -28.41 -25.69
CA ALA A 133 -5.86 -27.59 -25.74
C ALA A 133 -4.75 -28.28 -26.54
N LEU A 134 -4.52 -29.58 -26.31
CA LEU A 134 -3.50 -30.36 -27.02
C LEU A 134 -3.79 -30.44 -28.53
N ALA A 135 -5.05 -30.66 -28.92
CA ALA A 135 -5.47 -30.65 -30.32
C ALA A 135 -5.26 -29.27 -30.98
N GLY A 136 -5.28 -28.19 -30.20
CA GLY A 136 -4.92 -26.83 -30.62
C GLY A 136 -3.43 -26.51 -30.56
N GLY A 137 -2.56 -27.50 -30.30
CA GLY A 137 -1.11 -27.32 -30.24
C GLY A 137 -0.58 -26.77 -28.91
N ARG A 138 -1.39 -26.76 -27.84
CA ARG A 138 -1.02 -26.23 -26.52
C ARG A 138 -1.02 -27.34 -25.47
N THR A 139 0.08 -27.47 -24.72
CA THR A 139 0.11 -28.31 -23.53
C THR A 139 -0.48 -27.53 -22.36
N LEU A 140 -1.65 -27.94 -21.87
CA LEU A 140 -2.32 -27.37 -20.71
C LEU A 140 -2.48 -28.44 -19.64
N LYS A 141 -2.17 -28.08 -18.40
CA LYS A 141 -2.47 -28.88 -17.20
C LYS A 141 -3.48 -28.15 -16.33
N ILE A 142 -4.56 -28.82 -15.94
CA ILE A 142 -5.57 -28.26 -15.04
C ILE A 142 -5.49 -28.96 -13.68
N GLU A 143 -5.33 -28.17 -12.63
CA GLU A 143 -5.25 -28.63 -11.25
C GLU A 143 -6.39 -28.05 -10.42
N ARG A 144 -6.71 -28.72 -9.31
CA ARG A 144 -7.77 -28.31 -8.39
C ARG A 144 -7.18 -27.94 -7.04
N TRP A 145 -7.54 -26.77 -6.54
CA TRP A 145 -7.48 -26.43 -5.13
C TRP A 145 -8.90 -26.51 -4.57
N ASP A 146 -9.26 -27.67 -4.03
CA ASP A 146 -10.51 -27.88 -3.31
C ASP A 146 -10.40 -27.46 -1.84
N ALA A 147 -11.47 -27.63 -1.07
CA ALA A 147 -11.49 -27.22 0.33
C ALA A 147 -10.34 -27.85 1.14
N SER A 148 -10.07 -29.15 0.94
CA SER A 148 -8.97 -29.83 1.61
C SER A 148 -7.61 -29.23 1.24
N ALA A 149 -7.34 -29.02 -0.06
CA ALA A 149 -6.11 -28.39 -0.50
C ALA A 149 -5.95 -26.95 0.05
N LEU A 150 -7.01 -26.15 0.01
CA LEU A 150 -6.99 -24.77 0.52
C LEU A 150 -6.76 -24.72 2.04
N LYS A 151 -7.39 -25.63 2.81
CA LYS A 151 -7.15 -25.78 4.25
C LYS A 151 -5.71 -26.20 4.52
N GLY A 152 -5.17 -27.12 3.73
CA GLY A 152 -3.77 -27.54 3.80
C GLY A 152 -2.82 -26.37 3.56
N LEU A 153 -3.10 -25.54 2.54
CA LEU A 153 -2.32 -24.33 2.25
C LEU A 153 -2.40 -23.31 3.39
N LEU A 154 -3.59 -23.04 3.93
CA LEU A 154 -3.79 -22.10 5.04
C LEU A 154 -3.07 -22.50 6.34
N THR A 155 -2.70 -23.77 6.46
CA THR A 155 -2.07 -24.33 7.66
C THR A 155 -0.65 -24.86 7.40
N ALA A 156 -0.14 -24.69 6.19
CA ALA A 156 1.18 -25.18 5.78
C ALA A 156 2.33 -24.43 6.47
N ASP A 157 2.10 -23.16 6.81
CA ASP A 157 3.07 -22.30 7.48
C ASP A 157 2.38 -21.55 8.62
N ASP A 158 3.10 -21.39 9.71
CA ASP A 158 2.73 -20.57 10.84
C ASP A 158 2.47 -19.10 10.45
N ALA A 159 3.13 -18.56 9.41
CA ALA A 159 2.86 -17.23 8.88
C ALA A 159 1.47 -17.11 8.21
N LEU A 160 0.89 -18.24 7.77
CA LEU A 160 -0.44 -18.29 7.13
C LEU A 160 -1.57 -18.43 8.16
N ALA A 161 -1.28 -18.73 9.43
CA ALA A 161 -2.27 -18.71 10.50
C ALA A 161 -2.91 -17.33 10.69
N GLY A 162 -2.16 -16.25 10.45
CA GLY A 162 -2.70 -14.89 10.45
C GLY A 162 -3.75 -14.64 9.37
N ARG A 163 -3.71 -15.36 8.24
CA ARG A 163 -4.78 -15.28 7.22
C ARG A 163 -6.07 -15.87 7.73
N ILE A 164 -6.01 -16.93 8.52
CA ILE A 164 -7.20 -17.51 9.14
C ILE A 164 -7.82 -16.47 10.08
N LEU A 165 -6.99 -15.84 10.90
CA LEU A 165 -7.41 -14.77 11.81
C LEU A 165 -8.08 -13.62 11.07
N PHE A 166 -7.50 -13.15 9.96
CA PHE A 166 -8.11 -12.06 9.18
C PHE A 166 -9.39 -12.47 8.44
N TRP A 167 -9.42 -13.64 7.79
CA TRP A 167 -10.51 -14.02 6.89
C TRP A 167 -11.70 -14.68 7.57
N PHE A 168 -11.52 -15.27 8.76
CA PHE A 168 -12.55 -16.07 9.44
C PHE A 168 -12.91 -15.57 10.85
N ASP A 169 -12.31 -14.47 11.30
CA ASP A 169 -12.81 -13.68 12.43
C ASP A 169 -13.55 -12.45 11.88
N ASP A 170 -14.78 -12.21 12.31
CA ASP A 170 -15.60 -11.10 11.84
C ASP A 170 -15.60 -9.90 12.81
N GLN A 171 -14.84 -9.98 13.91
CA GLN A 171 -14.80 -8.94 14.95
C GLN A 171 -13.50 -8.14 14.91
N ILE A 172 -12.36 -8.80 14.75
CA ILE A 172 -11.04 -8.15 14.74
C ILE A 172 -10.60 -7.74 13.34
N LEU A 173 -9.74 -6.73 13.22
CA LEU A 173 -9.18 -6.28 11.93
C LEU A 173 -10.25 -5.95 10.86
N THR A 174 -11.46 -5.60 11.29
CA THR A 174 -12.46 -4.97 10.43
C THR A 174 -12.14 -3.48 10.28
N PRO A 175 -12.70 -2.77 9.28
CA PRO A 175 -12.56 -1.31 9.19
C PRO A 175 -12.96 -0.60 10.49
N ALA A 176 -14.07 -1.04 11.11
CA ALA A 176 -14.54 -0.51 12.39
C ALA A 176 -13.56 -0.81 13.54
N TRP A 177 -12.95 -1.99 13.55
CA TRP A 177 -11.94 -2.34 14.55
C TRP A 177 -10.71 -1.44 14.44
N PHE A 178 -10.17 -1.22 13.22
CA PHE A 178 -9.04 -0.31 13.02
C PHE A 178 -9.38 1.11 13.46
N ALA A 179 -10.57 1.60 13.09
CA ALA A 179 -11.05 2.93 13.50
C ALA A 179 -11.12 3.06 15.03
N ALA A 180 -11.68 2.07 15.72
CA ALA A 180 -11.78 2.06 17.18
C ALA A 180 -10.40 2.02 17.86
N ARG A 181 -9.44 1.25 17.31
CA ARG A 181 -8.07 1.23 17.85
C ARG A 181 -7.37 2.57 17.66
N LEU A 182 -7.53 3.23 16.50
CA LEU A 182 -6.98 4.56 16.28
C LEU A 182 -7.63 5.60 17.19
N GLU A 183 -8.94 5.54 17.38
CA GLU A 183 -9.67 6.46 18.26
C GLU A 183 -9.15 6.38 19.69
N LYS A 184 -8.93 5.17 20.22
CA LYS A 184 -8.29 4.95 21.53
C LYS A 184 -6.95 5.68 21.61
N SER A 185 -6.05 5.45 20.65
CA SER A 185 -4.73 6.09 20.64
C SER A 185 -4.80 7.62 20.49
N ILE A 186 -5.76 8.14 19.72
CA ILE A 186 -6.01 9.59 19.59
C ILE A 186 -6.48 10.19 20.93
N VAL A 187 -7.39 9.52 21.63
CA VAL A 187 -7.85 9.96 22.96
C VAL A 187 -6.69 10.01 23.95
N GLU A 188 -5.80 9.01 23.92
CA GLU A 188 -4.62 8.93 24.79
C GLU A 188 -3.55 9.98 24.47
N LEU A 189 -3.40 10.36 23.20
CA LEU A 189 -2.59 11.52 22.81
C LEU A 189 -3.13 12.83 23.42
N GLY A 190 -4.43 12.88 23.72
CA GLY A 190 -5.12 14.01 24.33
C GLY A 190 -4.82 15.30 23.57
N HIS A 191 -4.35 16.32 24.28
CA HIS A 191 -4.04 17.63 23.71
C HIS A 191 -2.94 17.63 22.63
N ARG A 192 -2.19 16.53 22.43
CA ARG A 192 -1.16 16.44 21.39
C ARG A 192 -1.75 16.23 20.00
N TYR A 193 -3.01 15.81 19.89
CA TYR A 193 -3.73 15.69 18.63
C TYR A 193 -4.91 16.66 18.57
N SER A 194 -5.14 17.24 17.39
CA SER A 194 -6.31 18.09 17.11
C SER A 194 -6.68 17.94 15.65
N ALA A 195 -7.80 17.25 15.38
CA ALA A 195 -8.32 17.08 14.02
C ALA A 195 -8.86 18.39 13.44
N ALA A 196 -9.49 19.23 14.28
CA ALA A 196 -10.15 20.47 13.85
C ALA A 196 -9.17 21.50 13.26
N THR A 197 -7.91 21.42 13.65
CA THR A 197 -6.84 22.36 13.27
C THR A 197 -5.69 21.63 12.59
N ASN A 198 -5.97 20.47 11.99
CA ASN A 198 -4.98 19.72 11.21
C ASN A 198 -4.63 20.50 9.93
N ILE A 199 -3.33 20.60 9.64
CA ILE A 199 -2.81 21.21 8.41
C ILE A 199 -2.20 20.09 7.57
N ASP A 200 -2.59 20.01 6.29
CA ASP A 200 -2.06 18.99 5.39
C ASP A 200 -0.58 19.25 5.08
N LEU A 201 0.32 18.50 5.72
CA LEU A 201 1.75 18.63 5.49
C LEU A 201 2.22 17.68 4.39
N LEU A 202 3.05 18.18 3.47
CA LEU A 202 3.62 17.35 2.38
C LEU A 202 4.42 16.15 2.91
N ILE A 203 5.11 16.30 4.04
CA ILE A 203 5.87 15.23 4.70
C ILE A 203 5.01 14.01 5.06
N ARG A 204 3.70 14.20 5.29
CA ARG A 204 2.74 13.13 5.53
C ARG A 204 2.68 12.15 4.36
N ARG A 205 2.82 12.66 3.13
CA ARG A 205 2.86 11.83 1.92
C ARG A 205 4.05 10.89 1.90
N ALA A 206 5.17 11.27 2.52
CA ALA A 206 6.33 10.40 2.64
C ALA A 206 6.12 9.29 3.69
N ILE A 207 5.39 9.57 4.76
CA ILE A 207 4.97 8.56 5.74
C ILE A 207 4.01 7.57 5.08
N THR A 208 2.99 8.04 4.35
CA THR A 208 2.05 7.12 3.69
C THR A 208 2.64 6.45 2.47
N ALA A 209 3.69 7.00 1.83
CA ALA A 209 4.35 6.37 0.70
C ALA A 209 4.91 4.99 1.03
N VAL A 210 5.36 4.76 2.27
CA VAL A 210 5.88 3.46 2.72
C VAL A 210 4.84 2.35 2.63
N THR A 211 3.55 2.68 2.54
CA THR A 211 2.48 1.70 2.32
C THR A 211 2.33 1.28 0.86
N GLY A 212 3.13 1.85 -0.05
CA GLY A 212 2.96 1.67 -1.49
C GLY A 212 1.65 2.28 -1.98
N ASP A 213 1.32 3.48 -1.48
CA ASP A 213 0.03 4.18 -1.68
C ASP A 213 -0.48 4.07 -3.13
N PRO A 214 -1.65 3.45 -3.36
CA PRO A 214 -2.26 3.34 -4.69
C PRO A 214 -2.43 4.68 -5.42
N ASP A 215 -2.57 5.79 -4.71
CA ASP A 215 -2.66 7.12 -5.32
C ASP A 215 -1.35 7.52 -6.00
N MET A 216 -0.19 7.09 -5.48
CA MET A 216 1.10 7.31 -6.12
C MET A 216 1.25 6.46 -7.39
N ARG A 217 0.76 5.22 -7.39
CA ARG A 217 0.76 4.40 -8.62
C ARG A 217 -0.11 5.02 -9.70
N ARG A 218 -1.29 5.55 -9.34
CA ARG A 218 -2.13 6.32 -10.26
C ARG A 218 -1.39 7.53 -10.83
N ARG A 219 -0.58 8.22 -10.01
CA ARG A 219 0.23 9.36 -10.45
C ARG A 219 1.24 9.00 -11.55
N LEU A 220 1.82 7.80 -11.53
CA LEU A 220 2.71 7.33 -12.59
C LEU A 220 1.97 7.23 -13.94
N SER A 221 0.75 6.67 -13.95
CA SER A 221 -0.09 6.63 -15.15
C SER A 221 -0.49 8.03 -15.63
N GLU A 222 -0.81 8.94 -14.72
CA GLU A 222 -1.12 10.34 -15.06
C GLU A 222 0.08 11.03 -15.74
N TRP A 223 1.29 10.82 -15.23
CA TRP A 223 2.52 11.33 -15.84
C TRP A 223 2.81 10.71 -17.20
N ALA A 224 2.59 9.41 -17.37
CA ALA A 224 2.73 8.76 -18.67
C ALA A 224 1.80 9.42 -19.70
N ALA A 225 0.53 9.65 -19.35
CA ALA A 225 -0.44 10.32 -20.22
C ALA A 225 -0.10 11.80 -20.47
N GLU A 226 0.47 12.50 -19.49
CA GLU A 226 0.95 13.88 -19.64
C GLU A 226 2.12 13.98 -20.63
N VAL A 227 3.14 13.14 -20.44
CA VAL A 227 4.30 13.05 -21.35
C VAL A 227 3.85 12.68 -22.75
N ASP A 228 2.95 11.71 -22.90
CA ASP A 228 2.48 11.28 -24.22
C ASP A 228 1.79 12.41 -24.98
N ARG A 229 0.85 13.10 -24.32
CA ARG A 229 0.15 14.25 -24.93
C ARG A 229 1.12 15.36 -25.35
N ALA A 230 2.04 15.75 -24.46
CA ALA A 230 3.00 16.81 -24.75
C ALA A 230 3.98 16.42 -25.87
N ARG A 231 4.44 15.16 -25.86
CA ARG A 231 5.35 14.60 -26.87
C ARG A 231 4.69 14.52 -28.25
N VAL A 232 3.44 14.05 -28.33
CA VAL A 232 2.69 13.99 -29.60
C VAL A 232 2.46 15.38 -30.16
N ALA A 233 2.13 16.36 -29.30
CA ALA A 233 1.97 17.75 -29.73
C ALA A 233 3.28 18.32 -30.31
N ALA A 234 4.43 18.00 -29.72
CA ALA A 234 5.74 18.49 -30.14
C ALA A 234 6.42 17.63 -31.23
N LYS A 235 5.74 16.62 -31.80
CA LYS A 235 6.35 15.59 -32.68
C LYS A 235 7.19 16.16 -33.83
N ASP A 236 6.71 17.22 -34.47
CA ASP A 236 7.38 17.85 -35.61
C ASP A 236 8.42 18.92 -35.20
N ASP A 237 8.48 19.24 -33.91
CA ASP A 237 9.35 20.28 -33.33
C ASP A 237 10.49 19.70 -32.47
N VAL A 238 10.55 18.38 -32.32
CA VAL A 238 11.63 17.69 -31.61
C VAL A 238 12.31 16.66 -32.50
N LYS A 239 13.62 16.45 -32.30
CA LYS A 239 14.34 15.41 -33.05
C LYS A 239 13.99 14.02 -32.54
N SER A 240 14.31 13.01 -33.35
CA SER A 240 14.00 11.60 -33.08
C SER A 240 14.57 11.08 -31.75
N ASN A 241 15.72 11.59 -31.31
CA ASN A 241 16.32 11.24 -30.01
C ASN A 241 15.49 11.77 -28.83
N ALA A 242 15.06 13.03 -28.86
CA ALA A 242 14.20 13.62 -27.83
C ALA A 242 12.84 12.92 -27.80
N TYR A 243 12.24 12.70 -28.98
CA TYR A 243 10.97 11.99 -29.12
C TYR A 243 11.05 10.55 -28.58
N GLY A 244 12.11 9.82 -28.93
CA GLY A 244 12.35 8.44 -28.49
C GLY A 244 12.64 8.32 -26.99
N ALA A 245 13.38 9.27 -26.41
CA ALA A 245 13.60 9.32 -24.96
C ALA A 245 12.29 9.56 -24.20
N CYS A 246 11.43 10.45 -24.67
CA CYS A 246 10.10 10.67 -24.08
C CYS A 246 9.21 9.43 -24.17
N GLU A 247 9.23 8.71 -25.30
CA GLU A 247 8.50 7.43 -25.45
C GLU A 247 9.02 6.36 -24.49
N THR A 248 10.35 6.29 -24.30
CA THR A 248 10.97 5.35 -23.36
C THR A 248 10.55 5.63 -21.92
N LEU A 249 10.58 6.91 -21.51
CA LEU A 249 10.08 7.34 -20.21
C LEU A 249 8.59 7.00 -20.04
N ARG A 250 7.75 7.35 -21.03
CA ARG A 250 6.31 7.07 -21.04
C ARG A 250 6.04 5.58 -20.80
N ALA A 251 6.69 4.71 -21.58
CA ALA A 251 6.52 3.26 -21.47
C ALA A 251 6.95 2.71 -20.10
N LYS A 252 8.04 3.25 -19.52
CA LYS A 252 8.51 2.86 -18.19
C LYS A 252 7.58 3.34 -17.07
N LEU A 253 7.01 4.54 -17.19
CA LEU A 253 5.99 5.04 -16.26
C LEU A 253 4.74 4.16 -16.28
N ASP A 254 4.24 3.80 -17.47
CA ASP A 254 3.09 2.89 -17.62
C ASP A 254 3.38 1.51 -16.98
N ALA A 255 4.55 0.93 -17.26
CA ALA A 255 4.94 -0.36 -16.70
C ALA A 255 5.04 -0.32 -15.17
N ALA A 256 5.63 0.74 -14.61
CA ALA A 256 5.75 0.92 -13.17
C ALA A 256 4.39 1.13 -12.48
N ALA A 257 3.43 1.76 -13.16
CA ALA A 257 2.10 2.02 -12.61
C ALA A 257 1.28 0.75 -12.37
N VAL A 258 1.50 -0.30 -13.16
CA VAL A 258 0.72 -1.55 -13.12
C VAL A 258 1.40 -2.70 -12.38
N THR A 259 2.67 -2.52 -12.00
CA THR A 259 3.45 -3.55 -11.30
C THR A 259 3.07 -3.59 -9.82
N ASN A 260 2.78 -4.77 -9.25
CA ASN A 260 2.45 -4.91 -7.82
C ASN A 260 3.67 -4.85 -6.89
N GLY A 261 4.89 -4.88 -7.44
CA GLY A 261 6.15 -4.80 -6.72
C GLY A 261 6.69 -3.38 -6.56
N ASP A 262 7.98 -3.28 -6.25
CA ASP A 262 8.68 -2.03 -6.05
C ASP A 262 8.68 -1.13 -7.29
N VAL A 263 8.55 0.17 -7.07
CA VAL A 263 8.59 1.17 -8.14
C VAL A 263 10.07 1.48 -8.45
N PRO A 264 10.53 1.39 -9.71
CA PRO A 264 11.92 1.62 -10.07
C PRO A 264 12.27 3.12 -10.13
N VAL A 265 12.13 3.84 -9.02
CA VAL A 265 12.24 5.31 -8.94
C VAL A 265 13.57 5.83 -9.46
N ALA A 266 14.69 5.18 -9.14
CA ALA A 266 16.01 5.58 -9.64
C ALA A 266 16.08 5.50 -11.17
N ALA A 267 15.61 4.40 -11.76
CA ALA A 267 15.60 4.24 -13.21
C ALA A 267 14.64 5.24 -13.88
N LEU A 268 13.45 5.48 -13.31
CA LEU A 268 12.52 6.49 -13.81
C LEU A 268 13.13 7.90 -13.77
N THR A 269 13.86 8.22 -12.71
CA THR A 269 14.54 9.52 -12.56
C THR A 269 15.60 9.70 -13.64
N THR A 270 16.45 8.70 -13.87
CA THR A 270 17.47 8.74 -14.92
C THR A 270 16.85 8.94 -16.30
N GLU A 271 15.77 8.23 -16.63
CA GLU A 271 15.10 8.36 -17.92
C GLU A 271 14.42 9.72 -18.09
N ALA A 272 13.86 10.26 -17.01
CA ALA A 272 13.27 11.60 -16.99
C ALA A 272 14.34 12.68 -17.19
N ASP A 273 15.51 12.56 -16.55
CA ASP A 273 16.64 13.46 -16.74
C ASP A 273 17.18 13.43 -18.19
N VAL A 274 17.30 12.23 -18.77
CA VAL A 274 17.74 12.05 -20.16
C VAL A 274 16.76 12.70 -21.14
N ALA A 275 15.46 12.43 -20.98
CA ALA A 275 14.42 13.03 -21.81
C ALA A 275 14.42 14.56 -21.68
N LEU A 276 14.46 15.09 -20.45
CA LEU A 276 14.50 16.53 -20.19
C LEU A 276 15.74 17.18 -20.82
N SER A 277 16.91 16.56 -20.68
CA SER A 277 18.17 17.07 -21.23
C SER A 277 18.14 17.17 -22.76
N PHE A 278 17.52 16.21 -23.45
CA PHE A 278 17.36 16.29 -24.90
C PHE A 278 16.40 17.42 -25.31
N VAL A 279 15.23 17.51 -24.66
CA VAL A 279 14.21 18.52 -24.97
C VAL A 279 14.74 19.95 -24.71
N LEU A 280 15.43 20.18 -23.59
CA LEU A 280 15.97 21.51 -23.26
C LEU A 280 17.01 22.02 -24.29
N ARG A 281 17.78 21.12 -24.91
CA ARG A 281 18.75 21.49 -25.97
C ARG A 281 18.07 22.02 -27.23
N GLU A 282 16.81 21.68 -27.45
CA GLU A 282 16.07 22.06 -28.66
C GLU A 282 15.34 23.40 -28.51
N LEU A 283 15.08 23.85 -27.28
CA LEU A 283 14.48 25.16 -27.01
C LEU A 283 15.29 26.32 -27.61
N GLY A 284 16.62 26.18 -27.67
CA GLY A 284 17.52 27.19 -28.23
C GLY A 284 17.40 27.35 -29.76
N ALA A 285 16.82 26.38 -30.46
CA ALA A 285 16.69 26.41 -31.92
C ALA A 285 15.53 27.30 -32.41
N TYR A 286 14.63 27.70 -31.51
CA TYR A 286 13.41 28.42 -31.85
C TYR A 286 13.42 29.84 -31.28
N GLY A 287 12.98 30.80 -32.10
CA GLY A 287 12.80 32.18 -31.67
C GLY A 287 11.82 32.32 -30.50
N PRO A 288 11.97 33.37 -29.66
CA PRO A 288 11.02 33.66 -28.60
C PRO A 288 9.61 33.86 -29.21
N TYR A 289 8.59 33.31 -28.55
CA TYR A 289 7.17 33.35 -28.95
C TYR A 289 6.74 32.49 -30.15
N SER A 290 7.57 31.59 -30.66
CA SER A 290 7.13 30.66 -31.72
C SER A 290 6.26 29.53 -31.19
N GLU A 291 5.31 29.07 -32.00
CA GLU A 291 4.47 27.90 -31.70
C GLU A 291 5.28 26.61 -31.43
N PRO A 292 6.31 26.27 -32.23
CA PRO A 292 7.24 25.19 -31.91
C PRO A 292 7.87 25.34 -30.52
N ARG A 293 8.38 26.54 -30.19
CA ARG A 293 8.98 26.81 -28.88
C ARG A 293 7.99 26.58 -27.75
N ARG A 294 6.73 26.98 -27.92
CA ARG A 294 5.66 26.76 -26.93
C ARG A 294 5.42 25.27 -26.70
N ARG A 295 5.34 24.46 -27.76
CA ARG A 295 5.13 23.01 -27.64
C ARG A 295 6.31 22.29 -26.99
N VAL A 296 7.54 22.63 -27.39
CA VAL A 296 8.76 22.11 -26.77
C VAL A 296 8.87 22.57 -25.30
N SER A 297 8.50 23.81 -24.98
CA SER A 297 8.47 24.31 -23.59
C SER A 297 7.47 23.54 -22.73
N ASN A 298 6.25 23.33 -23.22
CA ASN A 298 5.24 22.55 -22.49
C ASN A 298 5.72 21.12 -22.19
N LEU A 299 6.42 20.49 -23.15
CA LEU A 299 7.04 19.19 -22.93
C LEU A 299 8.17 19.26 -21.89
N ALA A 300 9.03 20.27 -21.96
CA ALA A 300 10.08 20.49 -20.96
C ALA A 300 9.51 20.74 -19.55
N ASP A 301 8.40 21.48 -19.44
CA ASP A 301 7.72 21.78 -18.19
C ASP A 301 7.12 20.52 -17.56
N ALA A 302 6.45 19.68 -18.36
CA ALA A 302 5.94 18.37 -17.92
C ALA A 302 7.08 17.47 -17.41
N LEU A 303 8.18 17.36 -18.16
CA LEU A 303 9.35 16.58 -17.76
C LEU A 303 10.02 17.15 -16.50
N THR A 304 10.14 18.48 -16.39
CA THR A 304 10.70 19.16 -15.21
C THR A 304 9.85 18.88 -13.97
N SER A 305 8.52 18.92 -14.09
CA SER A 305 7.58 18.59 -13.01
C SER A 305 7.80 17.15 -12.51
N ILE A 306 7.94 16.19 -13.44
CA ILE A 306 8.18 14.77 -13.12
C ILE A 306 9.54 14.59 -12.43
N VAL A 307 10.62 15.15 -12.97
CA VAL A 307 11.97 15.06 -12.37
C VAL A 307 11.96 15.64 -10.95
N ARG A 308 11.34 16.81 -10.76
CA ARG A 308 11.23 17.43 -9.43
C ARG A 308 10.44 16.56 -8.46
N ALA A 309 9.35 15.95 -8.93
CA ALA A 309 8.51 15.11 -8.09
C ALA A 309 9.22 13.80 -7.70
N LEU A 310 9.84 13.08 -8.63
CA LEU A 310 10.55 11.82 -8.36
C LEU A 310 11.71 11.94 -7.35
N ARG A 311 12.22 13.16 -7.16
CA ARG A 311 13.27 13.46 -6.17
C ARG A 311 12.72 13.84 -4.78
N ARG A 312 11.40 13.89 -4.59
CA ARG A 312 10.80 14.21 -3.29
C ARG A 312 10.79 12.98 -2.35
N PRO A 313 10.78 13.19 -1.02
CA PRO A 313 10.86 12.10 -0.04
C PRO A 313 9.79 11.01 -0.22
N GLU A 314 8.58 11.35 -0.65
CA GLU A 314 7.54 10.35 -0.90
C GLU A 314 7.93 9.32 -1.94
N TRP A 315 8.64 9.72 -3.01
CA TRP A 315 9.12 8.78 -4.02
C TRP A 315 10.38 8.04 -3.57
N THR A 316 11.22 8.67 -2.76
CA THR A 316 12.39 7.99 -2.18
C THR A 316 11.98 6.85 -1.24
N HIS A 317 10.87 7.01 -0.51
CA HIS A 317 10.43 6.05 0.51
C HIS A 317 9.30 5.11 0.06
N ILE A 318 8.82 5.19 -1.19
CA ILE A 318 7.70 4.36 -1.68
C ILE A 318 7.95 2.83 -1.55
N ASN A 319 9.22 2.42 -1.70
CA ASN A 319 9.63 1.02 -1.56
C ASN A 319 10.09 0.69 -0.13
N SER A 320 10.28 1.68 0.73
CA SER A 320 10.67 1.46 2.12
C SER A 320 9.52 0.79 2.86
N ARG A 321 9.81 -0.30 3.57
CA ARG A 321 8.87 -0.98 4.49
C ARG A 321 9.10 -0.61 5.96
N ARG A 322 10.11 0.22 6.21
CA ARG A 322 10.52 0.69 7.53
C ARG A 322 10.88 2.17 7.42
N LEU A 323 10.48 2.97 8.40
CA LEU A 323 10.80 4.40 8.43
C LEU A 323 10.93 4.90 9.86
N LEU A 324 11.97 5.69 10.14
CA LEU A 324 12.14 6.42 11.37
C LEU A 324 11.82 7.90 11.15
N LEU A 325 10.73 8.36 11.74
CA LEU A 325 10.38 9.77 11.82
C LEU A 325 11.15 10.43 12.97
N THR A 326 12.01 11.39 12.62
CA THR A 326 12.81 12.18 13.56
C THR A 326 12.30 13.62 13.63
N GLY A 327 12.78 14.37 14.61
CA GLY A 327 12.47 15.79 14.79
C GLY A 327 12.54 16.20 16.25
N GLU A 328 12.69 17.50 16.49
CA GLU A 328 12.74 18.07 17.83
C GLU A 328 11.40 17.91 18.61
N ALA A 329 11.44 18.22 19.90
CA ALA A 329 10.24 18.23 20.74
C ALA A 329 9.24 19.31 20.25
N GLY A 330 7.94 19.00 20.30
CA GLY A 330 6.88 19.94 19.91
C GLY A 330 6.64 20.11 18.41
N ARG A 331 7.50 19.57 17.54
CA ARG A 331 7.39 19.72 16.08
C ARG A 331 6.16 19.07 15.42
N GLY A 332 5.41 18.22 16.14
CA GLY A 332 4.16 17.64 15.63
C GLY A 332 4.24 16.18 15.18
N LYS A 333 5.31 15.42 15.49
CA LYS A 333 5.49 14.01 15.09
C LYS A 333 4.28 13.11 15.42
N SER A 334 3.84 13.11 16.68
CA SER A 334 2.70 12.30 17.12
C SER A 334 1.41 12.68 16.39
N HIS A 335 1.21 13.97 16.15
CA HIS A 335 0.05 14.49 15.42
C HIS A 335 0.07 14.03 13.96
N LEU A 336 1.22 14.20 13.29
CA LEU A 336 1.45 13.79 11.92
C LEU A 336 1.25 12.28 11.70
N LEU A 337 1.69 11.45 12.65
CA LEU A 337 1.51 10.00 12.60
C LEU A 337 0.06 9.57 12.83
N ALA A 338 -0.64 10.20 13.77
CA ALA A 338 -2.07 9.98 13.96
C ALA A 338 -2.87 10.39 12.72
N ASP A 339 -2.54 11.52 12.10
CA ASP A 339 -3.17 11.97 10.86
C ASP A 339 -2.90 11.03 9.67
N ALA A 340 -1.66 10.53 9.54
CA ALA A 340 -1.34 9.52 8.55
C ALA A 340 -2.18 8.24 8.71
N CYS A 341 -2.37 7.76 9.95
CA CYS A 341 -3.24 6.62 10.24
C CYS A 341 -4.71 6.93 9.93
N ALA A 342 -5.20 8.10 10.34
CA ALA A 342 -6.57 8.53 10.08
C ALA A 342 -6.87 8.57 8.58
N GLN A 343 -5.93 9.04 7.77
CA GLN A 343 -6.07 9.06 6.31
C GLN A 343 -6.13 7.65 5.69
N GLN A 344 -5.35 6.70 6.20
CA GLN A 344 -5.43 5.30 5.73
C GLN A 344 -6.81 4.73 6.06
N ILE A 345 -7.25 4.86 7.31
CA ILE A 345 -8.55 4.31 7.76
C ILE A 345 -9.72 4.94 7.00
N ALA A 346 -9.68 6.27 6.75
CA ALA A 346 -10.71 6.95 5.96
C ALA A 346 -10.80 6.47 4.49
N LYS A 347 -9.77 5.78 3.99
CA LYS A 347 -9.73 5.15 2.67
C LYS A 347 -9.94 3.63 2.72
N ASP A 348 -10.45 3.11 3.85
CA ASP A 348 -10.59 1.67 4.13
C ASP A 348 -9.25 0.90 4.05
N ARG A 349 -8.14 1.56 4.38
CA ARG A 349 -6.80 0.97 4.41
C ARG A 349 -6.36 0.69 5.85
N PRO A 350 -5.75 -0.48 6.12
CA PRO A 350 -5.40 -0.88 7.47
C PRO A 350 -4.27 -0.03 8.06
N ALA A 351 -4.48 0.51 9.25
CA ALA A 351 -3.46 1.22 10.00
C ALA A 351 -3.66 1.03 11.51
N VAL A 352 -2.55 1.00 12.24
CA VAL A 352 -2.50 0.84 13.69
C VAL A 352 -1.51 1.86 14.25
N LEU A 353 -1.91 2.59 15.29
CA LEU A 353 -1.06 3.51 16.03
C LEU A 353 -0.89 3.04 17.47
N LEU A 354 0.36 2.80 17.86
CA LEU A 354 0.76 2.42 19.21
C LEU A 354 1.61 3.54 19.82
N LEU A 355 1.41 3.82 21.11
CA LEU A 355 2.16 4.84 21.81
C LEU A 355 3.36 4.21 22.54
N GLY A 356 4.56 4.65 22.21
CA GLY A 356 5.84 4.16 22.72
C GLY A 356 5.94 4.21 24.25
N GLY A 357 5.28 5.18 24.88
CA GLY A 357 5.21 5.29 26.33
C GLY A 357 4.44 4.17 27.04
N HIS A 358 3.66 3.36 26.33
CA HIS A 358 2.93 2.25 26.95
C HIS A 358 3.81 1.02 27.15
N PHE A 359 4.93 0.95 26.44
CA PHE A 359 5.83 -0.18 26.52
C PHE A 359 6.68 -0.14 27.78
N VAL A 360 6.75 -1.27 28.45
CA VAL A 360 7.61 -1.55 29.60
C VAL A 360 8.60 -2.66 29.23
N ASN A 361 9.62 -2.86 30.09
CA ASN A 361 10.57 -3.94 29.87
C ASN A 361 9.85 -5.31 29.93
N GLY A 362 9.83 -6.01 28.81
CA GLY A 362 9.09 -7.25 28.63
C GLY A 362 9.10 -7.72 27.17
N GLU A 363 8.26 -8.72 26.87
CA GLU A 363 8.05 -9.22 25.51
C GLU A 363 7.18 -8.21 24.74
N ILE A 364 7.68 -7.66 23.63
CA ILE A 364 7.08 -6.50 22.95
C ILE A 364 5.80 -6.90 22.20
N TRP A 365 5.77 -8.04 21.52
CA TRP A 365 4.59 -8.43 20.75
C TRP A 365 3.40 -8.78 21.64
N GLY A 366 3.64 -9.33 22.83
CA GLY A 366 2.64 -9.54 23.85
C GLY A 366 2.01 -8.22 24.30
N GLN A 367 2.83 -7.18 24.51
CA GLN A 367 2.33 -5.84 24.82
C GLN A 367 1.56 -5.22 23.65
N ILE A 368 2.05 -5.36 22.41
CA ILE A 368 1.33 -4.91 21.21
C ILE A 368 -0.04 -5.59 21.12
N ARG A 369 -0.09 -6.91 21.33
CA ARG A 369 -1.34 -7.69 21.34
C ARG A 369 -2.31 -7.17 22.40
N ASP A 370 -1.82 -6.93 23.61
CA ASP A 370 -2.64 -6.48 24.73
C ASP A 370 -3.16 -5.04 24.49
N GLU A 371 -2.33 -4.15 23.93
CA GLU A 371 -2.76 -2.80 23.54
C GLU A 371 -3.83 -2.78 22.46
N LEU A 372 -3.77 -3.76 21.56
CA LEU A 372 -4.76 -4.00 20.51
C LEU A 372 -5.99 -4.78 20.99
N ASP A 373 -6.07 -5.15 22.27
CA ASP A 373 -7.19 -5.89 22.86
C ASP A 373 -7.44 -7.22 22.13
N LEU A 374 -6.34 -7.90 21.79
CA LEU A 374 -6.35 -9.17 21.08
C LEU A 374 -6.26 -10.35 22.06
N PRO A 375 -6.97 -11.47 21.78
CA PRO A 375 -6.89 -12.67 22.60
C PRO A 375 -5.45 -13.17 22.85
N THR A 376 -5.15 -13.58 24.08
CA THR A 376 -3.79 -13.97 24.54
C THR A 376 -3.13 -15.11 23.77
N HIS A 377 -3.91 -15.94 23.08
CA HIS A 377 -3.41 -17.04 22.26
C HIS A 377 -2.82 -16.59 20.90
N ILE A 378 -3.07 -15.34 20.50
CA ILE A 378 -2.52 -14.77 19.27
C ILE A 378 -1.03 -14.50 19.48
N ARG A 379 -0.20 -15.12 18.64
CA ARG A 379 1.25 -14.92 18.63
C ARG A 379 1.62 -13.76 17.71
N ALA A 380 2.83 -13.23 17.84
CA ALA A 380 3.37 -12.16 16.98
C ALA A 380 3.15 -12.40 15.48
N LYS A 381 3.48 -13.60 15.01
CA LYS A 381 3.32 -14.01 13.61
C LYS A 381 1.86 -14.15 13.16
N ASP A 382 0.95 -14.50 14.07
CA ASP A 382 -0.47 -14.59 13.75
C ASP A 382 -1.02 -13.17 13.54
N LEU A 383 -0.64 -12.21 14.42
CA LEU A 383 -0.97 -10.80 14.25
C LEU A 383 -0.36 -10.21 12.97
N LEU A 384 0.95 -10.36 12.77
CA LEU A 384 1.63 -9.84 11.58
C LEU A 384 1.08 -10.45 10.29
N GLY A 385 0.78 -11.75 10.27
CA GLY A 385 0.15 -12.41 9.12
C GLY A 385 -1.27 -11.90 8.85
N ALA A 386 -2.01 -11.53 9.89
CA ALA A 386 -3.34 -10.95 9.74
C ALA A 386 -3.28 -9.49 9.24
N LEU A 387 -2.33 -8.69 9.71
CA LEU A 387 -2.04 -7.36 9.17
C LEU A 387 -1.55 -7.43 7.72
N ASP A 388 -0.70 -8.40 7.37
CA ASP A 388 -0.25 -8.65 5.99
C ASP A 388 -1.45 -8.97 5.08
N SER A 389 -2.35 -9.83 5.55
CA SER A 389 -3.58 -10.20 4.83
C SER A 389 -4.51 -9.01 4.60
N ALA A 390 -4.65 -8.16 5.62
CA ALA A 390 -5.43 -6.93 5.52
C ALA A 390 -4.82 -5.97 4.50
N GLY A 391 -3.50 -5.81 4.51
CA GLY A 391 -2.79 -4.95 3.56
C GLY A 391 -2.90 -5.46 2.12
N PHE A 392 -2.64 -6.75 1.91
CA PHE A 392 -2.80 -7.38 0.60
C PHE A 392 -4.22 -7.15 0.05
N ALA A 393 -5.25 -7.41 0.86
CA ALA A 393 -6.65 -7.21 0.49
C ALA A 393 -6.98 -5.74 0.17
N ALA A 394 -6.37 -4.79 0.90
CA ALA A 394 -6.52 -3.35 0.64
C ALA A 394 -5.70 -2.86 -0.57
N GLY A 395 -4.82 -3.70 -1.14
CA GLY A 395 -3.93 -3.33 -2.24
C GLY A 395 -2.82 -2.35 -1.84
N CYS A 396 -2.52 -2.22 -0.54
CA CYS A 396 -1.46 -1.39 0.01
C CYS A 396 -0.99 -1.97 1.35
N ARG A 397 0.24 -1.70 1.78
CA ARG A 397 0.76 -2.28 3.03
C ARG A 397 0.02 -1.69 4.24
N THR A 398 -0.25 -2.52 5.23
CA THR A 398 -0.73 -2.09 6.54
C THR A 398 0.29 -1.18 7.21
N LEU A 399 -0.15 -0.01 7.66
CA LEU A 399 0.68 0.95 8.37
C LEU A 399 0.69 0.63 9.87
N LEU A 400 1.79 0.04 10.37
CA LEU A 400 2.00 -0.20 11.80
C LEU A 400 2.92 0.89 12.36
N VAL A 401 2.38 1.73 13.24
CA VAL A 401 3.09 2.86 13.82
C VAL A 401 3.39 2.63 15.30
N ILE A 402 4.63 2.89 15.72
CA ILE A 402 5.02 3.01 17.13
C ILE A 402 5.56 4.43 17.35
N ASP A 403 4.72 5.31 17.87
CA ASP A 403 5.08 6.70 18.10
C ASP A 403 5.91 6.88 19.36
N ALA A 404 6.88 7.79 19.32
CA ALA A 404 7.61 8.28 20.47
C ALA A 404 8.36 7.18 21.26
N LEU A 405 9.20 6.42 20.56
CA LEU A 405 10.07 5.39 21.15
C LEU A 405 10.90 5.90 22.33
N ASN A 406 11.23 7.20 22.36
CA ASN A 406 12.01 7.82 23.42
C ASN A 406 11.24 8.14 24.71
N GLU A 407 9.93 7.86 24.79
CA GLU A 407 9.13 8.18 25.98
C GLU A 407 9.22 7.11 27.07
N ARG A 408 9.13 7.56 28.33
CA ARG A 408 9.16 6.70 29.54
C ARG A 408 10.34 5.72 29.53
N HIS A 409 10.10 4.42 29.45
CA HIS A 409 11.10 3.35 29.52
C HIS A 409 11.81 3.11 28.18
N GLY A 410 11.60 3.96 27.18
CA GLY A 410 12.10 3.77 25.82
C GLY A 410 13.60 3.50 25.69
N GLN A 411 14.41 4.22 26.46
CA GLN A 411 15.88 4.05 26.48
C GLN A 411 16.32 2.70 27.05
N ASP A 412 15.51 2.07 27.89
CA ASP A 412 15.81 0.76 28.48
C ASP A 412 15.34 -0.40 27.59
N ILE A 413 14.45 -0.12 26.63
CA ILE A 413 13.74 -1.15 25.84
C ILE A 413 14.27 -1.22 24.42
N TRP A 414 14.18 -0.10 23.69
CA TRP A 414 14.34 -0.11 22.24
C TRP A 414 15.77 -0.39 21.73
N PRO A 415 16.86 -0.02 22.44
CA PRO A 415 18.22 -0.38 22.02
C PRO A 415 18.43 -1.89 21.83
N ASP A 416 17.76 -2.71 22.64
CA ASP A 416 17.91 -4.16 22.62
C ASP A 416 16.76 -4.91 21.93
N ARG A 417 15.69 -4.20 21.53
CA ARG A 417 14.45 -4.83 21.03
C ARG A 417 14.02 -4.36 19.66
N LEU A 418 14.34 -3.13 19.25
CA LEU A 418 13.84 -2.56 18.00
C LEU A 418 14.26 -3.40 16.78
N ALA A 419 15.51 -3.86 16.74
CA ALA A 419 16.00 -4.69 15.64
C ALA A 419 15.21 -6.01 15.50
N GLY A 420 14.84 -6.64 16.61
CA GLY A 420 14.02 -7.86 16.62
C GLY A 420 12.61 -7.62 16.11
N VAL A 421 11.94 -6.56 16.59
CA VAL A 421 10.60 -6.16 16.13
C VAL A 421 10.59 -5.90 14.62
N LEU A 422 11.60 -5.20 14.10
CA LEU A 422 11.71 -4.93 12.67
C LEU A 422 12.01 -6.21 11.86
N HIS A 423 12.84 -7.12 12.40
CA HIS A 423 13.15 -8.40 11.78
C HIS A 423 11.90 -9.28 11.66
N ASP A 424 11.09 -9.38 12.72
CA ASP A 424 9.86 -10.18 12.72
C ASP A 424 8.87 -9.70 11.65
N ALA A 425 8.76 -8.38 11.47
CA ALA A 425 7.90 -7.78 10.44
C ALA A 425 8.42 -7.99 9.00
N GLU A 426 9.68 -8.39 8.80
CA GLU A 426 10.29 -8.48 7.46
C GLU A 426 9.66 -9.54 6.57
N ALA A 427 9.22 -10.64 7.19
CA ALA A 427 8.57 -11.78 6.55
C ALA A 427 7.18 -11.44 5.98
N PHE A 428 6.64 -10.26 6.30
CA PHE A 428 5.29 -9.81 5.97
C PHE A 428 5.36 -8.61 5.00
N PRO A 429 5.43 -8.84 3.67
CA PRO A 429 5.67 -7.79 2.68
C PRO A 429 4.56 -6.73 2.58
N TRP A 430 3.37 -7.02 3.11
CA TRP A 430 2.23 -6.11 3.20
C TRP A 430 2.10 -5.45 4.56
N VAL A 431 3.17 -5.41 5.36
CA VAL A 431 3.27 -4.62 6.58
C VAL A 431 4.42 -3.63 6.46
N SER A 432 4.15 -2.37 6.77
CA SER A 432 5.17 -1.34 6.92
C SER A 432 5.22 -0.83 8.35
N VAL A 433 6.43 -0.71 8.90
CA VAL A 433 6.64 -0.24 10.28
C VAL A 433 7.19 1.18 10.26
N VAL A 434 6.46 2.11 10.88
CA VAL A 434 6.93 3.49 11.09
C VAL A 434 7.13 3.72 12.57
N VAL A 435 8.30 4.18 12.94
CA VAL A 435 8.63 4.51 14.34
C VAL A 435 9.00 5.99 14.45
N SER A 436 8.80 6.58 15.63
CA SER A 436 9.13 7.99 15.85
C SER A 436 10.08 8.15 17.04
N CYS A 437 11.07 9.04 16.92
CA CYS A 437 12.01 9.34 17.99
C CYS A 437 12.41 10.82 17.96
N ARG A 438 12.65 11.42 19.12
CA ARG A 438 13.24 12.76 19.20
C ARG A 438 14.73 12.72 18.86
N ASN A 439 15.22 13.76 18.17
CA ASN A 439 16.62 13.87 17.75
C ASN A 439 17.60 13.65 18.91
N THR A 440 17.31 14.23 20.08
CA THR A 440 18.18 14.16 21.27
C THR A 440 18.33 12.76 21.88
N TYR A 441 17.50 11.80 21.48
CA TYR A 441 17.51 10.43 22.02
C TYR A 441 17.95 9.39 21.00
N LEU A 442 18.32 9.78 19.78
CA LEU A 442 18.61 8.83 18.70
C LEU A 442 19.70 7.84 19.10
N ASP A 443 20.83 8.33 19.63
CA ASP A 443 21.96 7.47 20.02
C ASP A 443 21.68 6.59 21.26
N LEU A 444 20.61 6.90 22.01
CA LEU A 444 20.22 6.19 23.22
C LEU A 444 19.07 5.20 22.98
N VAL A 445 18.34 5.33 21.89
CA VAL A 445 17.10 4.56 21.62
C VAL A 445 17.24 3.71 20.36
N ILE A 446 17.93 4.23 19.34
CA ILE A 446 18.10 3.55 18.05
C ILE A 446 19.42 2.74 18.09
N PRO A 447 19.36 1.40 17.98
CA PRO A 447 20.55 0.57 17.96
C PRO A 447 21.48 0.96 16.81
N SER A 448 22.80 0.96 17.05
CA SER A 448 23.81 1.25 16.03
C SER A 448 23.84 0.24 14.87
N SER A 449 23.26 -0.95 15.07
CA SER A 449 23.04 -1.94 14.01
C SER A 449 21.98 -1.54 12.98
N LEU A 450 21.15 -0.53 13.28
CA LEU A 450 20.12 0.01 12.39
C LEU A 450 20.60 1.31 11.75
N ASP A 451 21.40 1.18 10.69
CA ASP A 451 21.84 2.31 9.88
C ASP A 451 20.69 2.88 9.01
N GLU A 452 20.96 3.97 8.28
CA GLU A 452 19.95 4.61 7.42
C GLU A 452 19.54 3.76 6.20
N ARG A 453 20.25 2.67 5.90
CA ARG A 453 19.85 1.72 4.86
C ARG A 453 18.81 0.75 5.42
N MET A 454 19.02 0.25 6.63
CA MET A 454 18.14 -0.68 7.33
C MET A 454 16.88 0.00 7.89
N LEU A 455 17.03 1.24 8.35
CA LEU A 455 15.96 2.08 8.89
C LEU A 455 16.10 3.52 8.34
N PRO A 456 15.57 3.77 7.12
CA PRO A 456 15.56 5.10 6.51
C PRO A 456 14.96 6.15 7.44
N ARG A 457 15.50 7.37 7.38
CA ARG A 457 15.11 8.47 8.26
C ARG A 457 14.38 9.55 7.49
N LEU A 458 13.35 10.10 8.11
CA LEU A 458 12.60 11.26 7.64
C LEU A 458 12.55 12.28 8.77
N GLU A 459 13.09 13.48 8.56
CA GLU A 459 13.09 14.53 9.58
C GLU A 459 11.86 15.43 9.46
N HIS A 460 11.16 15.62 10.58
CA HIS A 460 10.05 16.54 10.69
C HIS A 460 10.47 17.85 11.35
N GLU A 461 10.60 18.87 10.52
CA GLU A 461 11.01 20.23 10.93
C GLU A 461 9.87 21.08 11.53
N GLY A 462 8.64 20.53 11.58
CA GLY A 462 7.44 21.25 11.99
C GLY A 462 6.80 22.04 10.84
N PHE A 463 6.20 23.19 11.14
CA PHE A 463 5.54 24.02 10.13
C PHE A 463 6.53 24.85 9.32
N GLY A 464 6.26 25.00 8.02
CA GLY A 464 6.78 26.11 7.24
C GLY A 464 5.92 27.36 7.44
N THR A 465 6.30 28.45 6.77
CA THR A 465 5.59 29.74 6.89
C THR A 465 4.12 29.63 6.49
N LEU A 466 3.83 29.00 5.35
CA LEU A 466 2.46 28.85 4.84
C LEU A 466 1.60 27.97 5.75
N GLU A 467 2.19 26.90 6.30
CA GLU A 467 1.48 25.99 7.19
C GLU A 467 1.18 26.65 8.55
N ALA A 468 2.11 27.46 9.07
CA ALA A 468 1.89 28.23 10.29
C ALA A 468 0.79 29.29 10.10
N GLU A 469 0.78 29.99 8.96
CA GLU A 469 -0.28 30.94 8.60
C GLU A 469 -1.65 30.25 8.52
N ALA A 470 -1.73 29.12 7.81
CA ALA A 470 -2.95 28.33 7.69
C ALA A 470 -3.44 27.83 9.07
N TYR A 471 -2.52 27.44 9.96
CA TYR A 471 -2.87 27.06 11.33
C TYR A 471 -3.48 28.22 12.13
N LEU A 472 -2.87 29.41 12.07
CA LEU A 472 -3.39 30.59 12.75
C LEU A 472 -4.78 31.00 12.21
N GLU A 473 -4.94 30.99 10.88
CA GLU A 473 -6.22 31.25 10.23
C GLU A 473 -7.31 30.25 10.69
N ALA A 474 -6.97 28.97 10.76
CA ALA A 474 -7.88 27.93 11.26
C ALA A 474 -8.28 28.13 12.74
N ARG A 475 -7.42 28.78 13.55
CA ARG A 475 -7.73 29.19 14.93
C ARG A 475 -8.44 30.55 15.00
N GLY A 476 -8.73 31.18 13.87
CA GLY A 476 -9.37 32.50 13.80
C GLY A 476 -8.45 33.64 14.24
N ILE A 477 -7.14 33.47 14.10
CA ILE A 477 -6.13 34.47 14.44
C ILE A 477 -5.52 34.99 13.14
N ASP A 478 -5.58 36.30 12.93
CA ASP A 478 -4.91 36.94 11.80
C ASP A 478 -3.40 36.75 11.93
N ALA A 479 -2.80 36.06 10.96
CA ALA A 479 -1.35 36.04 10.83
C ALA A 479 -0.89 37.50 10.66
N PRO A 480 0.18 37.94 11.34
CA PRO A 480 0.56 39.34 11.25
C PRO A 480 1.00 39.65 9.79
N ALA A 481 1.10 40.91 9.37
CA ALA A 481 1.57 41.24 8.01
C ALA A 481 3.11 41.38 7.94
N GLY A 482 3.83 40.41 7.37
CA GLY A 482 5.30 40.47 7.19
C GLY A 482 5.95 39.09 7.00
N PRO A 483 7.24 38.98 6.60
CA PRO A 483 7.92 37.68 6.58
C PRO A 483 8.16 37.20 8.02
N TYR A 484 7.70 36.00 8.38
CA TYR A 484 7.92 35.38 9.71
C TYR A 484 9.09 34.40 9.70
N PRO A 485 10.27 34.78 10.20
CA PRO A 485 11.32 33.84 10.56
C PRO A 485 11.44 33.75 12.09
N ILE A 486 10.33 33.61 12.80
CA ILE A 486 10.39 33.26 14.21
C ILE A 486 10.44 31.73 14.24
N GLU A 487 11.59 31.15 14.60
CA GLU A 487 11.82 29.69 14.68
C GLU A 487 10.74 28.99 15.53
N GLU A 488 10.15 29.71 16.47
CA GLU A 488 9.05 29.28 17.32
C GLU A 488 7.76 29.02 16.53
N PHE A 489 7.52 29.67 15.39
CA PHE A 489 6.33 29.42 14.54
C PHE A 489 6.44 28.10 13.78
N ARG A 490 7.67 27.59 13.59
CA ARG A 490 7.88 26.24 13.08
C ARG A 490 7.50 25.18 14.11
N ASN A 491 7.17 25.54 15.35
CA ASN A 491 6.79 24.62 16.41
C ASN A 491 5.26 24.67 16.64
N PRO A 492 4.49 23.68 16.14
CA PRO A 492 3.04 23.64 16.31
C PRO A 492 2.60 23.68 17.78
N LEU A 493 3.37 23.08 18.70
CA LEU A 493 3.06 23.12 20.13
C LEU A 493 3.16 24.53 20.71
N PHE A 494 4.14 25.31 20.25
CA PHE A 494 4.26 26.72 20.64
C PHE A 494 3.06 27.51 20.14
N LEU A 495 2.75 27.42 18.83
CA LEU A 495 1.60 28.13 18.24
C LEU A 495 0.30 27.76 18.94
N LYS A 496 0.07 26.47 19.21
CA LYS A 496 -1.09 26.01 19.96
C LYS A 496 -1.16 26.65 21.34
N THR A 497 -0.08 26.63 22.10
CA THR A 497 -0.03 27.22 23.44
C THR A 497 -0.35 28.72 23.41
N CYS A 498 0.17 29.44 22.41
CA CYS A 498 -0.16 30.85 22.21
C CYS A 498 -1.63 31.07 21.86
N CYS A 499 -2.19 30.27 20.93
CA CYS A 499 -3.61 30.36 20.54
C CYS A 499 -4.53 30.08 21.74
N ASP A 500 -4.28 29.00 22.47
CA ASP A 500 -5.07 28.59 23.63
C ASP A 500 -5.01 29.67 24.74
N GLY A 501 -3.84 30.29 24.94
CA GLY A 501 -3.67 31.42 25.86
C GLY A 501 -4.44 32.68 25.44
N LEU A 502 -4.43 33.02 24.15
CA LEU A 502 -5.19 34.16 23.61
C LEU A 502 -6.71 33.95 23.73
N GLU A 503 -7.18 32.73 23.44
CA GLU A 503 -8.58 32.36 23.60
C GLU A 503 -9.03 32.43 25.06
N ALA A 504 -8.23 31.90 25.99
CA ALA A 504 -8.52 31.96 27.42
C ALA A 504 -8.52 33.40 27.96
N GLY A 505 -7.72 34.30 27.37
CA GLY A 505 -7.68 35.73 27.69
C GLY A 505 -8.81 36.56 27.08
N GLY A 506 -9.73 35.95 26.30
CA GLY A 506 -10.82 36.67 25.63
C GLY A 506 -10.38 37.53 24.44
N LEU A 507 -9.12 37.46 24.04
CA LEU A 507 -8.54 38.20 22.93
C LEU A 507 -8.62 37.35 21.66
N ARG A 508 -9.83 37.23 21.09
CA ARG A 508 -9.95 36.86 19.68
C ARG A 508 -9.56 38.10 18.87
N ALA A 509 -8.55 38.01 18.00
CA ALA A 509 -8.24 39.09 17.07
C ALA A 509 -9.53 39.53 16.34
N PRO A 510 -9.74 40.83 16.08
CA PRO A 510 -11.03 41.31 15.60
C PRO A 510 -11.34 40.70 14.23
N ILE A 511 -12.43 39.96 14.17
CA ILE A 511 -13.10 39.52 12.95
C ILE A 511 -13.25 40.74 12.04
N LYS A 512 -12.49 40.81 10.94
CA LYS A 512 -12.79 41.80 9.90
C LYS A 512 -14.15 41.49 9.32
N THR A 513 -15.13 42.27 9.74
CA THR A 513 -16.29 42.62 8.94
C THR A 513 -15.85 42.84 7.50
N ARG A 514 -16.37 42.04 6.57
CA ARG A 514 -16.49 42.44 5.16
C ARG A 514 -17.26 43.75 5.15
N ALA A 515 -16.56 44.87 5.08
CA ALA A 515 -17.16 46.11 4.66
C ALA A 515 -17.47 45.98 3.17
N CYS A 516 -18.75 45.89 2.85
CA CYS A 516 -19.27 46.34 1.57
C CYS A 516 -18.72 47.73 1.27
N THR A 517 -18.06 47.90 0.13
CA THR A 517 -18.08 49.17 -0.60
C THR A 517 -18.21 48.87 -2.08
N ALA A 518 -19.35 49.35 -2.60
CA ALA A 518 -19.86 49.54 -3.96
C ALA A 518 -18.98 49.18 -5.17
#